data_AF-A0A963KUJ4-F1
#
_entry.id   AF-A0A963KUJ4-F1
#
_cell.length_a   1.000
_cell.length_b   1.000
_cell.length_c   1.000
_cell.angle_alpha   90.00
_cell.angle_beta   90.00
_cell.angle_gamma   90.00
#
_symmetry.space_group_name_H-M   'P 1'
#
loop_
_entity.id
_entity.type
_entity.pdbx_description
1 polymer ?
#
loop_
_entity_poly.entity_id
_entity_poly.type
_entity_poly.pdbx_seq_one_letter_code
_entity_poly.pdbx_strand_id
1 'polypeptide(L)'
;MPQKSKAESVASGADAFGPLGGLFMAVPRMQATAASMILKQQKEIFEFLSHRCERDLEFIERLGKVDDASKVPGLWSKFVQGASQDYADEARKCVDVGSRSAAEMVEQIKDIQTDTPKMAA
;
A
#
# COMPACT_ATOMS: atom_id res chain seq x y z
N MET A 1 -51.74 -21.24 29.77
CA MET A 1 -51.10 -19.98 29.33
C MET A 1 -50.66 -19.20 30.55
N PRO A 2 -49.58 -18.39 30.51
CA PRO A 2 -48.30 -18.45 29.77
C PRO A 2 -47.13 -18.56 30.81
N GLN A 3 -45.82 -18.57 30.55
CA GLN A 3 -45.02 -17.80 29.60
C GLN A 3 -43.62 -18.46 29.46
N LYS A 4 -43.25 -18.80 28.21
CA LYS A 4 -41.87 -19.06 27.79
C LYS A 4 -41.09 -17.73 27.77
N SER A 5 -39.87 -17.71 28.27
CA SER A 5 -38.84 -16.71 27.95
C SER A 5 -37.65 -17.52 27.42
N LYS A 6 -37.47 -17.76 26.11
CA LYS A 6 -37.09 -16.81 25.05
C LYS A 6 -35.95 -15.87 25.45
N ALA A 7 -34.81 -16.46 25.80
CA ALA A 7 -33.51 -15.81 25.63
C ALA A 7 -33.20 -15.80 24.11
N GLU A 8 -33.74 -14.80 23.43
CA GLU A 8 -33.22 -14.35 22.14
C GLU A 8 -32.19 -13.25 22.38
N SER A 9 -31.28 -13.15 21.41
CA SER A 9 -30.56 -11.94 21.03
C SER A 9 -29.20 -11.69 21.70
N VAL A 10 -28.19 -12.36 21.16
CA VAL A 10 -27.19 -11.61 20.39
C VAL A 10 -27.01 -12.35 19.06
N ALA A 11 -28.00 -12.20 18.17
CA ALA A 11 -27.78 -12.50 16.77
C ALA A 11 -26.69 -11.53 16.31
N SER A 12 -25.56 -12.08 15.89
CA SER A 12 -24.51 -11.30 15.25
C SER A 12 -25.17 -10.54 14.11
N GLY A 13 -24.84 -9.26 13.90
CA GLY A 13 -25.42 -8.47 12.81
C GLY A 13 -25.25 -9.11 11.41
N ALA A 14 -24.40 -10.13 11.31
CA ALA A 14 -24.26 -11.02 10.15
C ALA A 14 -25.49 -11.90 9.89
N ASP A 15 -26.20 -12.36 10.93
CA ASP A 15 -27.34 -13.28 10.82
C ASP A 15 -28.60 -12.59 10.26
N ALA A 16 -28.71 -11.27 10.42
CA ALA A 16 -29.87 -10.48 9.99
C ALA A 16 -30.01 -10.38 8.46
N PHE A 17 -28.94 -10.69 7.71
CA PHE A 17 -28.88 -10.56 6.25
C PHE A 17 -28.57 -11.87 5.52
N GLY A 18 -28.49 -13.01 6.23
CA GLY A 18 -28.19 -14.30 5.62
C GLY A 18 -26.92 -14.26 4.75
N PRO A 19 -26.89 -14.92 3.57
CA PRO A 19 -25.75 -14.89 2.65
C PRO A 19 -25.31 -13.48 2.20
N LEU A 20 -26.18 -12.47 2.34
CA LEU A 20 -25.87 -11.08 2.00
C LEU A 20 -25.08 -10.35 3.10
N GLY A 21 -25.07 -10.87 4.33
CA GLY A 21 -24.32 -10.28 5.45
C GLY A 21 -22.79 -10.37 5.27
N GLY A 22 -22.31 -11.46 4.66
CA GLY A 22 -20.90 -11.62 4.27
C GLY A 22 -20.49 -10.61 3.18
N LEU A 23 -21.36 -10.41 2.18
CA LEU A 23 -21.15 -9.43 1.11
C LEU A 23 -21.17 -7.98 1.61
N PHE A 24 -22.04 -7.67 2.58
CA PHE A 24 -22.19 -6.33 3.16
C PHE A 24 -20.91 -5.85 3.87
N MET A 25 -20.15 -6.77 4.47
CA MET A 25 -18.88 -6.46 5.14
C MET A 25 -17.64 -6.68 4.25
N ALA A 26 -17.77 -7.43 3.15
CA ALA A 26 -16.68 -7.66 2.21
C ALA A 26 -16.24 -6.38 1.48
N VAL A 27 -17.20 -5.60 0.95
CA VAL A 27 -16.89 -4.38 0.20
C VAL A 27 -16.17 -3.32 1.06
N PRO A 28 -16.63 -2.99 2.28
CA PRO A 28 -15.91 -2.06 3.16
C PRO A 28 -14.50 -2.56 3.54
N ARG A 29 -14.31 -3.88 3.72
CA ARG A 29 -12.98 -4.46 4.01
C ARG A 29 -12.03 -4.29 2.83
N MET A 30 -12.47 -4.59 1.61
CA MET A 30 -11.68 -4.36 0.40
C MET A 30 -11.29 -2.89 0.24
N GLN A 31 -12.25 -1.98 0.48
CA GLN A 31 -12.00 -0.54 0.42
C GLN A 31 -10.97 -0.09 1.47
N ALA A 32 -11.10 -0.57 2.72
CA ALA A 32 -10.14 -0.27 3.79
C ALA A 32 -8.74 -0.80 3.48
N THR A 33 -8.65 -2.01 2.92
CA THR A 33 -7.37 -2.59 2.48
C THR A 33 -6.75 -1.77 1.36
N ALA A 34 -7.51 -1.42 0.31
CA ALA A 34 -7.03 -0.57 -0.77
C ALA A 34 -6.55 0.81 -0.27
N ALA A 35 -7.32 1.44 0.62
CA ALA A 35 -6.93 2.70 1.25
C ALA A 35 -5.63 2.57 2.06
N SER A 36 -5.47 1.48 2.83
CA SER A 36 -4.25 1.20 3.58
C SER A 36 -3.04 1.02 2.65
N MET A 37 -3.19 0.30 1.54
CA MET A 37 -2.14 0.12 0.53
C MET A 37 -1.72 1.46 -0.09
N ILE A 38 -2.69 2.30 -0.47
CA ILE A 38 -2.43 3.62 -1.04
C ILE A 38 -1.64 4.49 -0.05
N LEU A 39 -2.06 4.52 1.22
CA LEU A 39 -1.38 5.32 2.24
C LEU A 39 0.04 4.83 2.51
N LYS A 40 0.27 3.51 2.50
CA LYS A 40 1.62 2.92 2.59
C LYS A 40 2.48 3.33 1.39
N GLN A 41 1.95 3.25 0.18
CA GLN A 41 2.66 3.67 -1.03
C GLN A 41 2.97 5.18 -1.02
N GLN A 42 2.02 6.02 -0.59
CA GLN A 42 2.25 7.45 -0.46
C GLN A 42 3.36 7.75 0.54
N LYS A 43 3.41 7.04 1.67
CA LYS A 43 4.48 7.18 2.65
C LYS A 43 5.86 6.88 2.04
N GLU A 44 6.01 5.77 1.33
CA GLU A 44 7.29 5.40 0.67
C GLU A 44 7.71 6.48 -0.35
N ILE A 45 6.77 6.98 -1.16
CA ILE A 45 7.03 8.08 -2.11
C ILE A 45 7.54 9.33 -1.39
N PHE A 46 6.94 9.70 -0.25
CA PHE A 46 7.39 10.87 0.51
C PHE A 46 8.78 10.66 1.14
N GLU A 47 9.06 9.46 1.66
CA GLU A 47 10.39 9.12 2.18
C GLU A 47 11.45 9.20 1.06
N PHE A 48 11.14 8.67 -0.12
CA PHE A 48 12.00 8.78 -1.29
C PHE A 48 12.25 10.24 -1.72
N LEU A 49 11.19 11.06 -1.78
CA LEU A 49 11.32 12.47 -2.14
C LEU A 49 12.16 13.24 -1.12
N SER A 50 11.97 12.98 0.18
CA SER A 50 12.79 13.59 1.24
C SER A 50 14.26 13.24 1.06
N HIS A 51 14.58 11.94 0.90
CA HIS A 51 15.94 11.48 0.62
C HIS A 51 16.53 12.15 -0.62
N ARG A 52 15.77 12.22 -1.72
CA ARG A 52 16.25 12.83 -2.96
C ARG A 52 16.58 14.32 -2.79
N CYS A 53 15.74 15.06 -2.07
CA CYS A 53 15.97 16.46 -1.72
C CYS A 53 17.23 16.63 -0.86
N GLU A 54 17.46 15.76 0.12
CA GLU A 54 18.68 15.79 0.94
C GLU A 54 19.94 15.56 0.10
N ARG A 55 19.90 14.61 -0.85
CA ARG A 55 21.00 14.35 -1.79
C ARG A 55 21.25 15.53 -2.74
N ASP A 56 20.20 16.23 -3.17
CA ASP A 56 20.31 17.45 -3.98
C ASP A 56 20.97 18.59 -3.21
N LEU A 57 20.53 18.82 -1.97
CA LEU A 57 21.13 19.83 -1.09
C LEU A 57 22.62 19.53 -0.85
N GLU A 58 22.95 18.28 -0.53
CA GLU A 58 24.34 17.86 -0.34
C GLU A 58 25.19 18.11 -1.59
N PHE A 59 24.66 17.82 -2.77
CA PHE A 59 25.36 18.08 -4.03
C PHE A 59 25.61 19.58 -4.25
N ILE A 60 24.59 20.42 -4.06
CA ILE A 60 24.70 21.89 -4.21
C ILE A 60 25.71 22.45 -3.21
N GLU A 61 25.66 22.03 -1.95
CA GLU A 61 26.62 22.44 -0.93
C GLU A 61 28.04 22.04 -1.28
N ARG A 62 28.24 20.81 -1.77
CA ARG A 62 29.56 20.34 -2.21
C ARG A 62 30.05 21.16 -3.39
N LEU A 63 29.18 21.47 -4.35
CA LEU A 63 29.50 22.29 -5.52
C LEU A 63 29.92 23.71 -5.12
N GLY A 64 29.21 24.33 -4.16
CA GLY A 64 29.54 25.66 -3.64
C GLY A 64 30.87 25.72 -2.86
N LYS A 65 31.41 24.57 -2.44
CA LYS A 65 32.70 24.45 -1.73
C LYS A 65 33.85 24.02 -2.66
N VAL A 66 33.63 23.97 -3.97
CA VAL A 66 34.68 23.57 -4.93
C VAL A 66 35.59 24.75 -5.26
N ASP A 67 36.85 24.66 -4.85
CA ASP A 67 37.89 25.65 -5.18
C ASP A 67 38.56 25.42 -6.55
N ASP A 68 38.31 24.26 -7.17
CA ASP A 68 38.95 23.82 -8.43
C ASP A 68 37.91 23.26 -9.40
N ALA A 69 37.67 24.00 -10.48
CA ALA A 69 36.68 23.65 -11.50
C ALA A 69 36.91 22.27 -12.15
N SER A 70 38.14 21.75 -12.15
CA SER A 70 38.44 20.42 -12.70
C SER A 70 37.78 19.28 -11.90
N LYS A 71 37.37 19.52 -10.65
CA LYS A 71 36.71 18.53 -9.78
C LYS A 71 35.20 18.44 -10.01
N VAL A 72 34.59 19.44 -10.66
CA VAL A 72 33.14 19.53 -10.88
C VAL A 72 32.60 18.35 -11.69
N PRO A 73 33.22 17.91 -12.82
CA PRO A 73 32.70 16.77 -13.58
C PRO A 73 32.65 15.46 -12.76
N GLY A 74 33.63 15.24 -11.88
CA GLY A 74 33.66 14.07 -11.00
C GLY A 74 32.56 14.10 -9.93
N LEU A 75 32.30 15.28 -9.34
CA LEU A 75 31.19 15.47 -8.42
C LEU A 75 29.84 15.26 -9.09
N TRP A 76 29.65 15.82 -10.28
CA TRP A 76 28.46 15.64 -11.10
C TRP A 76 28.23 14.17 -11.45
N SER A 77 29.27 13.48 -11.93
CA SER A 77 29.17 12.06 -12.29
C SER A 77 28.75 11.19 -11.09
N LYS A 78 29.34 11.41 -9.91
CA LYS A 78 28.95 10.70 -8.68
C LYS A 78 27.51 10.98 -8.28
N PHE A 79 27.06 12.23 -8.42
CA PHE A 79 25.69 12.62 -8.14
C PHE A 79 24.70 11.92 -9.07
N VAL A 80 24.94 11.94 -10.39
CA VAL A 80 24.08 11.27 -11.38
C VAL A 80 24.06 9.75 -11.17
N GLN A 81 25.21 9.14 -10.86
CA GLN A 81 25.28 7.71 -10.56
C GLN A 81 24.46 7.36 -9.31
N GLY A 82 24.62 8.15 -8.24
CA GLY A 82 23.84 7.97 -7.02
C GLY A 82 22.35 8.13 -7.26
N ALA A 83 21.92 9.19 -7.95
CA ALA A 83 20.52 9.41 -8.29
C ALA A 83 19.95 8.24 -9.12
N SER A 84 20.70 7.74 -10.10
CA SER A 84 20.28 6.61 -10.93
C SER A 84 20.07 5.35 -10.10
N GLN A 85 20.94 5.10 -9.11
CA GLN A 85 20.79 3.98 -8.19
C GLN A 85 19.58 4.16 -7.26
N ASP A 86 19.41 5.36 -6.68
CA ASP A 86 18.26 5.68 -5.82
C ASP A 86 16.92 5.45 -6.55
N TYR A 87 16.79 5.92 -7.80
CA TYR A 87 15.58 5.68 -8.60
C TYR A 87 15.37 4.20 -8.95
N ALA A 88 16.44 3.46 -9.23
CA ALA A 88 16.34 2.03 -9.52
C ALA A 88 15.87 1.23 -8.29
N ASP A 89 16.38 1.57 -7.11
CA ASP A 89 15.97 0.94 -5.86
C ASP A 89 14.52 1.32 -5.49
N GLU A 90 14.11 2.56 -5.70
CA GLU A 90 12.71 2.97 -5.48
C GLU A 90 11.75 2.30 -6.47
N ALA A 91 12.14 2.17 -7.74
CA ALA A 91 11.35 1.42 -8.71
C ALA A 91 11.17 -0.05 -8.30
N ARG A 92 12.23 -0.68 -7.75
CA ARG A 92 12.13 -2.04 -7.19
C ARG A 92 11.14 -2.10 -6.04
N LYS A 93 11.20 -1.17 -5.09
CA LYS A 93 10.24 -1.10 -3.98
C LYS A 93 8.80 -0.93 -4.49
N CYS A 94 8.57 -0.07 -5.49
CA CYS A 94 7.24 0.11 -6.08
C CYS A 94 6.70 -1.20 -6.69
N VAL A 95 7.56 -1.97 -7.37
CA VAL A 95 7.19 -3.30 -7.88
C VAL A 95 6.87 -4.28 -6.74
N ASP A 96 7.67 -4.26 -5.67
CA ASP A 96 7.46 -5.13 -4.50
C ASP A 96 6.17 -4.78 -3.73
N VAL A 97 5.81 -3.50 -3.63
CA VAL A 97 4.54 -3.07 -3.03
C VAL A 97 3.38 -3.40 -3.95
N GLY A 98 3.51 -3.16 -5.25
CA GLY A 98 2.48 -3.47 -6.24
C GLY A 98 2.15 -4.97 -6.31
N SER A 99 3.17 -5.83 -6.33
CA SER A 99 3.00 -7.29 -6.35
C SER A 99 2.34 -7.82 -5.08
N ARG A 100 2.75 -7.34 -3.89
CA ARG A 100 2.09 -7.67 -2.62
C ARG A 100 0.64 -7.19 -2.58
N SER A 101 0.38 -5.98 -3.07
CA SER A 101 -0.97 -5.42 -3.12
C SER A 101 -1.90 -6.24 -4.02
N ALA A 102 -1.41 -6.64 -5.20
CA ALA A 102 -2.15 -7.50 -6.11
C ALA A 102 -2.42 -8.88 -5.49
N ALA A 103 -1.45 -9.48 -4.81
CA ALA A 103 -1.62 -10.76 -4.12
C ALA A 103 -2.69 -10.68 -3.02
N GLU A 104 -2.64 -9.65 -2.17
CA GLU A 104 -3.64 -9.42 -1.11
C GLU A 104 -5.05 -9.22 -1.69
N MET A 105 -5.20 -8.49 -2.80
CA MET A 105 -6.49 -8.34 -3.48
C MET A 105 -7.01 -9.66 -4.05
N VAL A 106 -6.13 -10.49 -4.64
CA VAL A 106 -6.50 -11.80 -5.17
C VAL A 106 -7.00 -12.73 -4.06
N GLU A 107 -6.35 -12.74 -2.89
CA GLU A 107 -6.82 -13.53 -1.75
C GLU A 107 -8.19 -13.06 -1.25
N GLN A 108 -8.41 -11.75 -1.13
CA GLN A 108 -9.73 -11.23 -0.74
C GLN A 108 -10.84 -11.59 -1.74
N ILE A 109 -10.54 -11.62 -3.04
CA ILE A 109 -11.50 -12.05 -4.06
C ILE A 109 -11.83 -13.53 -3.91
N LYS A 110 -10.84 -14.38 -3.60
CA LYS A 110 -11.06 -15.82 -3.38
C LYS A 110 -11.96 -16.04 -2.16
N ASP A 111 -11.72 -15.34 -1.06
CA ASP A 111 -12.52 -15.43 0.16
C ASP A 111 -14.00 -15.10 -0.11
N ILE A 112 -14.25 -14.04 -0.90
CA ILE A 112 -15.61 -13.65 -1.33
C ILE A 112 -16.24 -14.72 -2.23
N GLN A 113 -15.47 -15.32 -3.15
CA GLN A 113 -15.98 -16.39 -4.02
C GLN A 113 -16.32 -17.66 -3.25
N THR A 114 -15.56 -18.02 -2.22
CA THR A 114 -15.83 -19.21 -1.39
C THR A 114 -17.05 -19.05 -0.49
N ASP A 115 -17.40 -17.82 -0.09
CA ASP A 115 -18.60 -17.51 0.69
C ASP A 115 -19.89 -17.44 -0.16
N THR A 116 -19.79 -17.56 -1.48
CA THR A 116 -20.96 -17.59 -2.38
C THR A 116 -21.37 -19.06 -2.63
N PRO A 117 -22.42 -19.61 -2.00
CA PRO A 117 -22.87 -20.96 -2.32
C PRO A 117 -23.32 -20.97 -3.79
N LYS A 118 -22.90 -22.02 -4.52
CA LYS A 118 -23.35 -22.33 -5.89
C LYS A 118 -24.89 -22.33 -5.95
N MET A 119 -25.50 -21.19 -6.24
CA MET A 119 -26.91 -21.07 -6.56
C MET A 119 -27.03 -20.81 -8.05
N ALA A 120 -26.98 -21.88 -8.85
CA ALA A 120 -27.69 -22.05 -10.12
C ALA A 120 -27.11 -23.25 -10.90
N ALA A 121 -27.71 -24.42 -10.71
CA ALA A 121 -27.95 -25.42 -11.75
C ALA A 121 -29.21 -26.18 -11.37
#